data_AF-F9VVZ3-F1
#
_entry.id   AF-F9VVZ3-F1
#
_cell.length_a   1.000
_cell.length_b   1.000
_cell.length_c   1.000
_cell.angle_alpha   90.00
_cell.angle_beta   90.00
_cell.angle_gamma   90.00
#
_symmetry.space_group_name_H-M   'P 1'
#
loop_
_entity.id
_entity.type
_entity.pdbx_description
1 polymer ?
#
loop_
_entity_poly.entity_id
_entity_poly.type
_entity_poly.pdbx_seq_one_letter_code
_entity_poly.pdbx_strand_id
1 'polypeptide(L)'
;MMLVAVAVFVVVVAVALVLLMSMAIGAFSAMFSEMKADSARRRAGRGDSPISVSDPVASNSTDPLAELADDMRLAQARRWASCQSVQSRLQDEVNETSEYVSLALDIWGGGDLDKLRGDRVGQIVWTTAMVADSVARQPAWQLDFFDRHAVRVDLGGEVTSIATAAAGLRDQLDILGDKPEGHLGVDDEVIATFAEKSRVLSGRLDGLVERLEAFAGYEQIVARIQQRQEKQAWLDRVSAIDEFEHVVDAEWDRAESDRVRNLADESEVLASIYLDEIAPLAKSLKRSDAS
;
A
#
# COMPACT_ATOMS: atom_id res chain seq x y z
N MET A 1 -5.44 -27.15 39.78
CA MET A 1 -5.03 -27.77 38.50
C MET A 1 -5.39 -26.91 37.29
N MET A 2 -6.56 -26.27 37.24
CA MET A 2 -6.99 -25.41 36.12
C MET A 2 -6.07 -24.21 35.82
N LEU A 3 -5.60 -23.50 36.85
CA LEU A 3 -4.68 -22.35 36.65
C LEU A 3 -3.30 -22.74 36.09
N VAL A 4 -2.81 -23.93 36.42
CA VAL A 4 -1.54 -24.44 35.87
C VAL A 4 -1.70 -24.82 34.41
N ALA A 5 -2.86 -25.39 34.02
CA ALA A 5 -3.16 -25.71 32.63
C ALA A 5 -3.28 -24.46 31.75
N VAL A 6 -3.91 -23.39 32.25
CA VAL A 6 -4.02 -22.10 31.55
C VAL A 6 -2.64 -21.45 31.37
N ALA A 7 -1.80 -21.46 32.41
CA ALA A 7 -0.45 -20.90 32.33
C ALA A 7 0.43 -21.65 31.31
N VAL A 8 0.36 -22.99 31.28
CA VAL A 8 1.09 -23.81 30.29
C VAL A 8 0.57 -23.53 28.87
N PHE A 9 -0.74 -23.39 28.68
CA PHE A 9 -1.33 -23.09 27.37
C PHE A 9 -0.86 -21.73 26.82
N VAL A 10 -0.86 -20.68 27.67
CA VAL A 10 -0.38 -19.34 27.27
C VAL A 10 1.10 -19.37 26.88
N VAL A 11 1.94 -20.12 27.61
CA VAL A 11 3.36 -20.27 27.28
C VAL A 11 3.56 -21.01 25.96
N VAL A 12 2.79 -22.08 25.71
CA VAL A 12 2.86 -22.84 24.45
C VAL A 12 2.44 -21.97 23.26
N VAL A 13 1.38 -21.18 23.39
CA VAL A 13 0.93 -20.26 22.33
C VAL A 13 1.96 -19.15 22.08
N ALA A 14 2.56 -18.60 23.14
CA ALA A 14 3.62 -17.59 23.00
C ALA A 14 4.85 -18.15 22.28
N VAL A 15 5.29 -19.37 22.63
CA VAL A 15 6.41 -20.04 21.95
C VAL A 15 6.07 -20.34 20.48
N ALA A 16 4.85 -20.80 20.19
CA ALA A 16 4.41 -21.03 18.82
C ALA A 16 4.40 -19.75 17.97
N LEU A 17 3.94 -18.62 18.53
CA LEU A 17 3.97 -17.32 17.86
C LEU A 17 5.39 -16.81 17.58
N VAL A 18 6.31 -16.99 18.54
CA VAL A 18 7.72 -16.63 18.35
C VAL A 18 8.38 -17.49 17.26
N LEU A 19 8.06 -18.79 17.21
CA LEU A 19 8.56 -19.69 16.16
C LEU A 19 8.00 -19.33 14.78
N LEU A 20 6.71 -19.00 14.67
CA LEU A 20 6.08 -18.55 13.42
C LEU A 20 6.65 -17.21 12.93
N MET A 21 6.87 -16.25 13.82
CA MET A 21 7.56 -14.99 13.50
C MET A 21 8.99 -15.23 13.02
N SER A 22 9.72 -16.14 13.67
CA SER A 22 11.10 -16.50 13.29
C SER A 22 11.17 -17.19 11.92
N MET A 23 10.17 -18.02 11.60
CA MET A 23 10.07 -18.69 10.30
C MET A 23 9.71 -17.70 9.17
N ALA A 24 8.86 -16.71 9.45
CA ALA A 24 8.54 -15.62 8.52
C ALA A 24 9.78 -14.75 8.22
N ILE A 25 10.61 -14.46 9.22
CA ILE A 25 11.86 -13.71 9.04
C ILE A 25 12.88 -14.52 8.21
N GLY A 26 12.96 -15.85 8.40
CA GLY A 26 13.81 -16.74 7.60
C GLY A 26 13.42 -16.81 6.12
N ALA A 27 12.12 -16.84 5.81
CA ALA A 27 11.63 -16.86 4.43
C ALA A 27 11.87 -15.52 3.70
N PHE A 28 11.77 -14.39 4.42
CA PHE A 28 12.08 -13.06 3.86
C PHE A 28 13.58 -12.83 3.66
N SER A 29 14.45 -13.41 4.50
CA SER A 29 15.91 -13.31 4.30
C SER A 29 16.41 -14.10 3.10
N ALA A 30 15.77 -15.21 2.73
CA ALA A 30 16.13 -15.99 1.53
C ALA A 30 15.78 -15.22 0.24
N MET A 31 14.62 -14.55 0.19
CA MET A 31 14.15 -13.82 -0.99
C MET A 31 14.98 -12.54 -1.27
N PHE A 32 15.47 -11.86 -0.22
CA PHE A 32 16.38 -10.71 -0.37
C PHE A 32 17.85 -11.11 -0.60
N SER A 33 18.28 -12.28 -0.10
CA SER A 33 19.63 -12.79 -0.35
C SER A 33 19.82 -13.26 -1.80
N GLU A 34 18.77 -13.75 -2.46
CA GLU A 34 18.83 -14.20 -3.86
C GLU A 34 19.00 -13.01 -4.83
N MET A 35 18.31 -11.89 -4.58
CA MET A 35 18.51 -10.63 -5.33
C MET A 35 19.89 -9.99 -5.10
N LYS A 36 20.42 -10.07 -3.87
CA LYS A 36 21.75 -9.53 -3.54
C LYS A 36 22.89 -10.41 -4.06
N ALA A 37 22.70 -11.74 -4.11
CA ALA A 37 23.66 -12.67 -4.70
C ALA A 37 23.75 -12.56 -6.23
N ASP A 38 22.62 -12.27 -6.91
CA ASP A 38 22.62 -12.07 -8.36
C ASP A 38 23.32 -10.75 -8.75
N SER A 39 23.19 -9.72 -7.91
CA SER A 39 23.90 -8.44 -8.06
C SER A 39 25.42 -8.57 -7.82
N ALA A 40 25.83 -9.42 -6.87
CA ALA A 40 27.24 -9.70 -6.60
C ALA A 40 27.88 -10.58 -7.70
N ARG A 41 27.15 -11.54 -8.28
CA ARG A 41 27.62 -12.32 -9.45
C ARG A 41 27.83 -11.45 -10.69
N ARG A 42 26.96 -10.47 -10.93
CA ARG A 42 27.12 -9.52 -12.05
C ARG A 42 28.31 -8.55 -11.86
N ARG A 43 28.70 -8.26 -10.61
CA ARG A 43 29.92 -7.47 -10.30
C ARG A 43 31.21 -8.29 -10.33
N ALA A 44 31.16 -9.57 -9.96
CA ALA A 44 32.33 -10.45 -9.97
C ALA A 44 32.73 -10.95 -11.38
N GLY A 45 31.84 -10.86 -12.37
CA GLY A 45 32.13 -11.25 -13.76
C GLY A 45 32.93 -10.24 -14.58
N ARG A 46 33.36 -9.10 -14.00
CA ARG A 46 34.02 -7.99 -14.73
C ARG A 46 35.51 -7.80 -14.43
N GLY A 47 36.17 -8.77 -13.78
CA GLY A 47 37.58 -8.64 -13.43
C GLY A 47 38.30 -9.97 -13.45
N ASP A 48 38.60 -10.48 -14.65
CA ASP A 48 39.91 -11.01 -15.04
C ASP A 48 39.78 -11.77 -16.38
N SER A 49 40.33 -11.19 -17.44
CA SER A 49 40.86 -11.97 -18.56
C SER A 49 42.02 -11.20 -19.19
N PRO A 50 43.10 -11.91 -19.55
CA PRO A 50 44.39 -11.30 -19.81
C PRO A 50 44.43 -10.59 -21.16
N ILE A 51 45.30 -9.60 -21.23
CA ILE A 51 45.66 -8.81 -22.41
C ILE A 51 45.99 -9.77 -23.57
N SER A 52 45.11 -9.82 -24.59
CA SER A 52 45.39 -10.44 -25.88
C SER A 52 45.65 -9.35 -26.90
N VAL A 53 46.88 -9.35 -27.41
CA VAL A 53 47.39 -8.43 -28.43
C VAL A 53 46.90 -8.90 -29.81
N SER A 54 46.32 -7.93 -30.54
CA SER A 54 46.10 -7.87 -31.99
C SER A 54 45.01 -8.75 -32.63
N ASP A 55 43.94 -8.09 -33.06
CA ASP A 55 43.42 -8.19 -34.45
C ASP A 55 42.68 -6.89 -34.83
N PRO A 56 42.89 -6.32 -36.04
CA PRO A 56 42.20 -5.11 -36.49
C PRO A 56 40.86 -5.50 -37.11
N VAL A 57 39.81 -5.57 -36.30
CA VAL A 57 38.45 -5.88 -36.78
C VAL A 57 37.61 -4.62 -36.87
N ALA A 58 37.35 -4.24 -38.13
CA ALA A 58 36.21 -3.49 -38.64
C ALA A 58 35.74 -2.26 -37.85
N SER A 59 35.97 -1.08 -38.42
CA SER A 59 35.23 0.14 -38.11
C SER A 59 33.73 -0.06 -38.44
N ASN A 60 32.96 -0.59 -37.49
CA ASN A 60 31.53 -0.33 -37.45
C ASN A 60 31.39 1.06 -36.82
N SER A 61 31.36 2.10 -37.65
CA SER A 61 31.04 3.45 -37.20
C SER A 61 29.55 3.50 -36.83
N THR A 62 29.20 2.95 -35.68
CA THR A 62 27.94 3.25 -35.00
C THR A 62 28.03 4.73 -34.60
N ASP A 63 27.14 5.58 -35.09
CA ASP A 63 27.06 6.98 -34.66
C ASP A 63 26.89 7.00 -33.12
N PRO A 64 27.90 7.41 -32.34
CA PRO A 64 27.87 7.30 -30.87
C PRO A 64 26.78 8.17 -30.25
N LEU A 65 26.31 9.21 -30.97
CA LEU A 65 25.19 10.03 -30.55
C LEU A 65 23.85 9.36 -30.83
N ALA A 66 23.75 8.52 -31.85
CA ALA A 66 22.56 7.73 -32.11
C ALA A 66 22.37 6.67 -31.02
N GLU A 67 23.45 5.97 -30.63
CA GLU A 67 23.42 5.02 -29.51
C GLU A 67 23.03 5.69 -28.19
N LEU A 68 23.64 6.85 -27.89
CA LEU A 68 23.27 7.64 -26.72
C LEU A 68 21.78 8.04 -26.74
N ALA A 69 21.26 8.50 -27.88
CA ALA A 69 19.86 8.90 -27.99
C ALA A 69 18.90 7.73 -27.74
N ASP A 70 19.25 6.53 -28.20
CA ASP A 70 18.49 5.32 -27.95
C ASP A 70 18.53 4.91 -26.48
N ASP A 71 19.70 4.94 -25.85
CA ASP A 71 19.88 4.70 -24.42
C ASP A 71 19.05 5.67 -23.57
N MET A 72 19.08 6.97 -23.91
CA MET A 72 18.30 7.99 -23.21
C MET A 72 16.80 7.75 -23.36
N ARG A 73 16.34 7.35 -24.56
CA ARG A 73 14.92 7.03 -24.80
C ARG A 73 14.47 5.82 -23.97
N LEU A 74 15.28 4.76 -23.90
CA LEU A 74 15.01 3.57 -23.09
C LEU A 74 15.01 3.89 -21.60
N ALA A 75 15.98 4.68 -21.12
CA ALA A 75 16.02 5.13 -19.74
C ALA A 75 14.78 5.96 -19.38
N GLN A 76 14.39 6.90 -20.24
CA GLN A 76 13.19 7.70 -20.05
C GLN A 76 11.92 6.86 -20.02
N ALA A 77 11.77 5.88 -20.92
CA ALA A 77 10.61 4.99 -20.93
C ALA A 77 10.47 4.19 -19.62
N ARG A 78 11.60 3.72 -19.07
CA ARG A 78 11.61 3.03 -17.77
C ARG A 78 11.18 3.94 -16.63
N ARG A 79 11.74 5.15 -16.54
CA ARG A 79 11.37 6.14 -15.50
C ARG A 79 9.89 6.50 -15.55
N TRP A 80 9.37 6.69 -16.77
CA TRP A 80 7.95 6.95 -16.98
C TRP A 80 7.10 5.78 -16.48
N ALA A 81 7.46 4.55 -16.86
CA ALA A 81 6.75 3.35 -16.41
C ALA A 81 6.77 3.20 -14.88
N SER A 82 7.89 3.49 -14.22
CA SER A 82 7.99 3.50 -12.75
C SER A 82 7.06 4.52 -12.12
N CYS A 83 7.07 5.78 -12.59
CA CYS A 83 6.17 6.82 -12.07
C CYS A 83 4.71 6.42 -12.29
N GLN A 84 4.35 5.98 -13.50
CA GLN A 84 3.00 5.58 -13.84
C GLN A 84 2.52 4.37 -13.02
N SER A 85 3.40 3.41 -12.72
CA SER A 85 3.08 2.27 -11.86
C SER A 85 2.78 2.68 -10.42
N VAL A 86 3.45 3.71 -9.90
CA VAL A 86 3.15 4.23 -8.56
C VAL A 86 1.85 5.03 -8.62
N GLN A 87 1.68 5.88 -9.62
CA GLN A 87 0.47 6.71 -9.78
C GLN A 87 -0.80 5.87 -9.94
N SER A 88 -0.78 4.82 -10.77
CA SER A 88 -1.96 3.98 -11.00
C SER A 88 -2.44 3.29 -9.73
N ARG A 89 -1.54 2.96 -8.81
CA ARG A 89 -1.89 2.43 -7.48
C ARG A 89 -2.57 3.47 -6.59
N LEU A 90 -2.19 4.73 -6.74
CA LEU A 90 -2.64 5.85 -5.90
C LEU A 90 -3.80 6.65 -6.54
N GLN A 91 -4.28 6.27 -7.72
CA GLN A 91 -5.18 7.10 -8.53
C GLN A 91 -6.54 7.34 -7.87
N ASP A 92 -7.05 6.37 -7.10
CA ASP A 92 -8.32 6.50 -6.35
C ASP A 92 -8.20 7.39 -5.10
N GLU A 93 -6.99 7.85 -4.83
CA GLU A 93 -6.57 8.41 -3.56
C GLU A 93 -6.04 9.85 -3.68
N VAL A 94 -5.97 10.41 -4.89
CA VAL A 94 -5.34 11.70 -5.13
C VAL A 94 -6.19 12.85 -4.61
N ASN A 95 -5.68 13.55 -3.58
CA ASN A 95 -6.17 14.87 -3.23
C ASN A 95 -5.29 15.96 -3.88
N GLU A 96 -5.73 16.53 -4.99
CA GLU A 96 -5.00 17.60 -5.69
C GLU A 96 -4.84 18.88 -4.84
N THR A 97 -5.64 19.02 -3.77
CA THR A 97 -5.54 20.14 -2.83
C THR A 97 -4.67 19.86 -1.60
N SER A 98 -3.95 18.73 -1.61
CA SER A 98 -3.05 18.36 -0.53
C SER A 98 -1.94 19.39 -0.29
N GLU A 99 -1.53 19.52 0.97
CA GLU A 99 -0.39 20.35 1.37
C GLU A 99 0.90 19.91 0.67
N TYR A 100 1.08 18.60 0.42
CA TYR A 100 2.26 18.06 -0.25
C TYR A 100 2.29 18.38 -1.74
N VAL A 101 1.11 18.42 -2.37
CA VAL A 101 0.97 18.87 -3.76
C VAL A 101 1.29 20.35 -3.86
N SER A 102 0.75 21.16 -2.94
CA SER A 102 1.03 22.60 -2.88
C SER A 102 2.52 22.88 -2.65
N LEU A 103 3.16 22.15 -1.73
CA LEU A 103 4.59 22.23 -1.45
C LEU A 103 5.44 21.86 -2.68
N ALA A 104 5.08 20.77 -3.37
CA ALA A 104 5.74 20.35 -4.60
C ALA A 104 5.62 21.41 -5.71
N LEU A 105 4.44 22.02 -5.88
CA LEU A 105 4.20 23.07 -6.87
C LEU A 105 4.96 24.36 -6.59
N ASP A 106 5.07 24.74 -5.31
CA ASP A 106 5.82 25.92 -4.88
C ASP A 106 7.30 25.75 -5.22
N ILE A 107 7.89 24.61 -4.88
CA ILE A 107 9.30 24.30 -5.17
C ILE A 107 9.56 24.18 -6.67
N TRP A 108 8.62 23.62 -7.43
CA TRP A 108 8.77 23.47 -8.88
C TRP A 108 8.76 24.83 -9.63
N GLY A 109 8.17 25.86 -9.03
CA GLY A 109 8.32 27.25 -9.47
C GLY A 109 7.16 27.82 -10.28
N GLY A 110 5.89 27.56 -9.91
CA GLY A 110 4.82 28.34 -10.54
C GLY A 110 3.36 28.03 -10.24
N GLY A 111 3.01 27.13 -9.30
CA GLY A 111 1.62 26.84 -8.97
C GLY A 111 0.78 26.20 -10.10
N ASP A 112 1.41 25.94 -11.26
CA ASP A 112 0.78 25.38 -12.45
C ASP A 112 0.93 23.86 -12.44
N LEU A 113 -0.14 23.20 -12.03
CA LEU A 113 -0.22 21.75 -11.90
C LEU A 113 -0.12 21.04 -13.26
N ASP A 114 -0.62 21.66 -14.33
CA ASP A 114 -0.56 21.08 -15.67
C ASP A 114 0.87 21.10 -16.21
N LYS A 115 1.66 22.14 -15.89
CA LYS A 115 3.11 22.14 -16.19
C LYS A 115 3.85 21.07 -15.41
N LEU A 116 3.55 20.89 -14.12
CA LEU A 116 4.17 19.84 -13.31
C LEU A 116 3.89 18.45 -13.88
N ARG A 117 2.64 18.19 -14.32
CA ARG A 117 2.23 16.92 -14.93
C ARG A 117 2.74 16.77 -16.37
N GLY A 118 2.84 17.85 -17.13
CA GLY A 118 3.34 17.81 -18.50
C GLY A 118 4.84 17.56 -18.59
N ASP A 119 5.59 17.97 -17.56
CA ASP A 119 7.04 17.83 -17.52
C ASP A 119 7.49 16.43 -17.08
N ARG A 120 8.49 15.88 -17.77
CA ARG A 120 8.99 14.52 -17.52
C ARG A 120 9.67 14.38 -16.16
N VAL A 121 10.37 15.42 -15.71
CA VAL A 121 11.01 15.49 -14.39
C VAL A 121 9.97 15.91 -13.35
N GLY A 122 9.03 16.79 -13.72
CA GLY A 122 7.89 17.18 -12.91
C GLY A 122 6.99 16.00 -12.50
N GLN A 123 6.88 14.97 -13.34
CA GLN A 123 6.17 13.72 -13.01
C GLN A 123 6.76 12.99 -11.79
N ILE A 124 8.08 13.05 -11.58
CA ILE A 124 8.73 12.47 -10.39
C ILE A 124 8.25 13.23 -9.14
N VAL A 125 8.24 14.56 -9.23
CA VAL A 125 7.82 15.46 -8.15
C VAL A 125 6.34 15.27 -7.82
N TRP A 126 5.48 15.25 -8.85
CA TRP A 126 4.06 14.98 -8.73
C TRP A 126 3.78 13.64 -8.05
N THR A 127 4.45 12.57 -8.51
CA THR A 127 4.30 11.24 -7.90
C THR A 127 4.76 11.22 -6.45
N THR A 128 5.84 11.93 -6.11
CA THR A 128 6.34 12.05 -4.74
C THR A 128 5.30 12.70 -3.82
N ALA A 129 4.66 13.77 -4.28
CA ALA A 129 3.60 14.44 -3.52
C ALA A 129 2.39 13.52 -3.31
N MET A 130 2.00 12.74 -4.33
CA MET A 130 0.93 11.75 -4.21
C MET A 130 1.25 10.66 -3.18
N VAL A 131 2.49 10.18 -3.17
CA VAL A 131 2.94 9.17 -2.18
C VAL A 131 2.85 9.75 -0.76
N ALA A 132 3.36 10.96 -0.54
CA ALA A 132 3.28 11.62 0.76
C ALA A 132 1.83 11.83 1.23
N ASP A 133 0.96 12.31 0.33
CA ASP A 133 -0.47 12.49 0.63
C ASP A 133 -1.15 11.16 0.99
N SER A 134 -0.88 10.09 0.24
CA SER A 134 -1.43 8.77 0.54
C SER A 134 -1.01 8.29 1.92
N VAL A 135 0.29 8.39 2.27
CA VAL A 135 0.76 8.03 3.62
C VAL A 135 0.08 8.87 4.70
N ALA A 136 -0.02 10.18 4.50
CA ALA A 136 -0.60 11.09 5.48
C ALA A 136 -2.09 10.80 5.77
N ARG A 137 -2.83 10.30 4.77
CA ARG A 137 -4.25 9.94 4.90
C ARG A 137 -4.49 8.60 5.59
N GLN A 138 -3.49 7.72 5.70
CA GLN A 138 -3.64 6.43 6.39
C GLN A 138 -3.76 6.65 7.90
N PRO A 139 -4.84 6.20 8.58
CA PRO A 139 -4.96 6.32 10.04
C PRO A 139 -3.80 5.67 10.80
N ALA A 140 -3.26 4.56 10.27
CA ALA A 140 -2.08 3.89 10.80
C ALA A 140 -0.88 4.82 10.92
N TRP A 141 -0.76 5.85 10.07
CA TRP A 141 0.31 6.82 10.15
C TRP A 141 0.34 7.58 11.46
N GLN A 142 -0.80 7.74 12.12
CA GLN A 142 -0.90 8.45 13.40
C GLN A 142 -0.50 7.58 14.61
N LEU A 143 -0.13 6.32 14.40
CA LEU A 143 0.29 5.44 15.48
C LEU A 143 1.64 5.86 16.05
N ASP A 144 1.74 6.01 17.38
CA ASP A 144 2.99 6.22 18.11
C ASP A 144 4.05 5.13 17.87
N PHE A 145 3.67 4.02 17.24
CA PHE A 145 4.59 2.97 16.82
C PHE A 145 5.74 3.53 15.97
N PHE A 146 5.45 4.42 15.02
CA PHE A 146 6.47 4.97 14.12
C PHE A 146 7.50 5.82 14.88
N ASP A 147 7.05 6.63 15.85
CA ASP A 147 7.92 7.48 16.67
C ASP A 147 8.73 6.67 17.67
N ARG A 148 8.10 5.71 18.36
CA ARG A 148 8.76 4.87 19.36
C ARG A 148 9.90 4.03 18.78
N HIS A 149 9.82 3.68 17.50
CA HIS A 149 10.86 2.91 16.82
C HIS A 149 11.75 3.78 15.91
N ALA A 150 11.58 5.11 15.93
CA ALA A 150 12.33 6.05 15.09
C ALA A 150 12.28 5.70 13.59
N VAL A 151 11.13 5.23 13.11
CA VAL A 151 10.90 4.86 11.71
C VAL A 151 9.92 5.79 11.00
N ARG A 152 9.46 6.87 11.66
CA ARG A 152 8.60 7.89 11.06
C ARG A 152 9.41 8.73 10.06
N VAL A 153 9.16 8.54 8.77
CA VAL A 153 9.70 9.39 7.70
C VAL A 153 9.08 10.78 7.75
N ASP A 154 9.91 11.83 7.62
CA ASP A 154 9.45 13.20 7.41
C ASP A 154 8.93 13.36 5.97
N LEU A 155 7.61 13.27 5.80
CA LEU A 155 6.96 13.33 4.49
C LEU A 155 7.22 14.66 3.78
N GLY A 156 7.14 15.77 4.52
CA GLY A 156 7.40 17.10 3.97
C GLY A 156 8.86 17.25 3.57
N GLY A 157 9.78 16.82 4.43
CA GLY A 157 11.21 16.81 4.15
C GLY A 157 11.59 15.99 2.92
N GLU A 158 11.00 14.81 2.74
CA GLU A 158 11.23 13.97 1.54
C GLU A 158 10.69 14.64 0.27
N VAL A 159 9.47 15.18 0.31
CA VAL A 159 8.88 15.93 -0.82
C VAL A 159 9.76 17.12 -1.18
N THR A 160 10.16 17.93 -0.20
CA THR A 160 11.05 19.07 -0.42
C THR A 160 12.38 18.64 -1.02
N SER A 161 12.99 17.58 -0.49
CA SER A 161 14.29 17.09 -0.94
C SER A 161 14.25 16.60 -2.39
N ILE A 162 13.25 15.79 -2.75
CA ILE A 162 13.09 15.29 -4.11
C ILE A 162 12.71 16.41 -5.07
N ALA A 163 11.75 17.27 -4.71
CA ALA A 163 11.33 18.39 -5.54
C ALA A 163 12.47 19.36 -5.85
N THR A 164 13.29 19.69 -4.85
CA THR A 164 14.45 20.58 -5.02
C THR A 164 15.49 19.96 -5.93
N ALA A 165 15.79 18.66 -5.74
CA ALA A 165 16.75 17.95 -6.58
C ALA A 165 16.26 17.82 -8.03
N ALA A 166 14.96 17.60 -8.21
CA ALA A 166 14.31 17.52 -9.51
C ALA A 166 14.30 18.88 -10.24
N ALA A 167 13.96 19.97 -9.54
CA ALA A 167 14.03 21.33 -10.09
C ALA A 167 15.46 21.68 -10.53
N GLY A 168 16.46 21.42 -9.68
CA GLY A 168 17.85 21.63 -10.05
C GLY A 168 18.33 20.75 -11.22
N LEU A 169 17.75 19.56 -11.40
CA LEU A 169 18.01 18.71 -12.57
C LEU A 169 17.34 19.23 -13.83
N ARG A 170 16.10 19.74 -13.75
CA ARG A 170 15.44 20.43 -14.85
C ARG A 170 16.29 21.59 -15.34
N ASP A 171 16.72 22.47 -14.44
CA ASP A 171 17.50 23.64 -14.79
C ASP A 171 18.85 23.25 -15.46
N GLN A 172 19.45 22.13 -15.04
CA GLN A 172 20.67 21.60 -15.67
C GLN A 172 20.43 20.97 -17.05
N LEU A 173 19.28 20.32 -17.25
CA LEU A 173 18.87 19.82 -18.56
C LEU A 173 18.59 20.97 -19.52
N ASP A 174 17.94 22.04 -19.03
CA ASP A 174 17.70 23.26 -19.81
C ASP A 174 19.01 23.93 -20.24
N ILE A 175 20.02 23.94 -19.35
CA ILE A 175 21.38 24.43 -19.69
C ILE A 175 22.05 23.52 -20.73
N LEU A 176 21.90 22.20 -20.62
CA LEU A 176 22.51 21.26 -21.57
C LEU A 176 21.88 21.38 -22.96
N GLY A 177 20.57 21.62 -23.01
CA GLY A 177 19.80 21.80 -24.24
C GLY A 177 19.74 20.54 -25.12
N ASP A 178 19.34 20.76 -26.37
CA ASP A 178 19.27 19.72 -27.38
C ASP A 178 20.66 19.33 -27.89
N LYS A 179 20.72 18.21 -28.63
CA LYS A 179 21.95 17.74 -29.28
C LYS A 179 22.58 18.89 -30.11
N PRO A 180 23.90 19.13 -30.02
CA PRO A 180 24.58 20.11 -30.85
C PRO A 180 24.38 19.85 -32.35
N GLU A 181 24.05 20.91 -33.10
CA GLU A 181 23.82 20.86 -34.55
C GLU A 181 24.84 21.70 -35.33
N GLY A 182 24.87 21.52 -36.66
CA GLY A 182 25.71 22.30 -37.56
C GLY A 182 27.20 22.11 -37.28
N HIS A 183 27.94 23.21 -37.18
CA HIS A 183 29.40 23.18 -36.96
C HIS A 183 29.81 22.64 -35.59
N LEU A 184 28.95 22.76 -34.57
CA LEU A 184 29.18 22.19 -33.24
C LEU A 184 28.88 20.68 -33.21
N GLY A 185 27.97 20.22 -34.07
CA GLY A 185 27.60 18.81 -34.20
C GLY A 185 28.62 17.95 -34.95
N VAL A 186 29.74 18.53 -35.39
CA VAL A 186 30.89 17.81 -35.99
C VAL A 186 32.18 18.01 -35.19
N ASP A 187 32.12 18.76 -34.09
CA ASP A 187 33.24 18.97 -33.18
C ASP A 187 33.27 17.83 -32.15
N ASP A 188 34.32 17.00 -32.21
CA ASP A 188 34.46 15.82 -31.37
C ASP A 188 34.49 16.15 -29.88
N GLU A 189 35.08 17.29 -29.48
CA GLU A 189 35.16 17.71 -28.08
C GLU A 189 33.78 18.14 -27.56
N VAL A 190 33.03 18.88 -28.38
CA VAL A 190 31.65 19.30 -28.06
C VAL A 190 30.74 18.07 -27.94
N ILE A 191 30.81 17.14 -28.89
CA ILE A 191 30.03 15.90 -28.91
C ILE A 191 30.34 15.02 -27.69
N ALA A 192 31.63 14.82 -27.39
CA ALA A 192 32.05 14.01 -26.24
C ALA A 192 31.58 14.64 -24.92
N THR A 193 31.69 15.97 -24.79
CA THR A 193 31.22 16.70 -23.62
C THR A 193 29.72 16.59 -23.45
N PHE A 194 28.94 16.82 -24.52
CA PHE A 194 27.49 16.66 -24.50
C PHE A 194 27.11 15.25 -24.04
N ALA A 195 27.70 14.23 -24.66
CA ALA A 195 27.41 12.83 -24.35
C ALA A 195 27.70 12.48 -22.88
N GLU A 196 28.83 12.96 -22.34
CA GLU A 196 29.18 12.75 -20.94
C GLU A 196 28.18 13.43 -20.00
N LYS A 197 27.84 14.70 -20.26
CA LYS A 197 26.87 15.43 -19.44
C LYS A 197 25.48 14.80 -19.50
N SER A 198 25.01 14.37 -20.68
CA SER A 198 23.74 13.63 -20.83
C SER A 198 23.73 12.38 -19.97
N ARG A 199 24.80 11.57 -19.96
CA ARG A 199 24.89 10.36 -19.14
C ARG A 199 24.86 10.68 -17.65
N VAL A 200 25.59 11.69 -17.20
CA VAL A 200 25.61 12.11 -15.80
C VAL A 200 24.22 12.57 -15.34
N LEU A 201 23.54 13.43 -16.11
CA LEU A 201 22.20 13.90 -15.77
C LEU A 201 21.17 12.77 -15.80
N SER A 202 21.30 11.86 -16.77
CA SER A 202 20.46 10.66 -16.86
C SER A 202 20.63 9.76 -15.63
N GLY A 203 21.86 9.46 -15.21
CA GLY A 203 22.12 8.66 -14.01
C GLY A 203 21.58 9.32 -12.73
N ARG A 204 21.60 10.66 -12.65
CA ARG A 204 20.98 11.38 -11.53
C ARG A 204 19.45 11.29 -11.54
N LEU A 205 18.81 11.31 -12.70
CA LEU A 205 17.38 11.06 -12.82
C LEU A 205 17.01 9.63 -12.43
N ASP A 206 17.82 8.63 -12.80
CA ASP A 206 17.62 7.25 -12.34
C ASP A 206 17.67 7.18 -10.81
N GLY A 207 18.67 7.80 -10.18
CA GLY A 207 18.75 7.87 -8.72
C GLY A 207 17.57 8.56 -8.03
N LEU A 208 16.98 9.59 -8.67
CA LEU A 208 15.75 10.21 -8.16
C LEU A 208 14.54 9.27 -8.26
N VAL A 209 14.41 8.53 -9.35
CA VAL A 209 13.33 7.55 -9.52
C VAL A 209 13.50 6.40 -8.53
N GLU A 210 14.71 5.89 -8.31
CA GLU A 210 14.97 4.86 -7.28
C GLU A 210 14.59 5.35 -5.88
N ARG A 211 14.87 6.62 -5.54
CA ARG A 211 14.45 7.21 -4.27
C ARG A 211 12.92 7.32 -4.16
N LEU A 212 12.25 7.75 -5.23
CA LEU A 212 10.78 7.78 -5.31
C LEU A 212 10.19 6.37 -5.11
N GLU A 213 10.75 5.35 -5.76
CA GLU A 213 10.30 3.96 -5.61
C GLU A 213 10.49 3.46 -4.17
N ALA A 214 11.60 3.80 -3.51
CA ALA A 214 11.80 3.49 -2.09
C ALA A 214 10.74 4.15 -1.20
N PHE A 215 10.41 5.42 -1.46
CA PHE A 215 9.37 6.15 -0.74
C PHE A 215 7.98 5.56 -1.00
N ALA A 216 7.68 5.16 -2.23
CA ALA A 216 6.47 4.44 -2.59
C ALA A 216 6.42 3.01 -1.98
N GLY A 217 7.57 2.40 -1.71
CA GLY A 217 7.68 1.15 -0.96
C GLY A 217 7.34 1.34 0.52
N TYR A 218 7.74 2.47 1.10
CA TYR A 218 7.37 2.85 2.46
C TYR A 218 5.86 3.05 2.62
N GLU A 219 5.22 3.72 1.65
CA GLU A 219 3.77 3.87 1.59
C GLU A 219 3.04 2.52 1.68
N GLN A 220 3.44 1.54 0.87
CA GLN A 220 2.85 0.20 0.91
C GLN A 220 3.00 -0.50 2.27
N ILE A 221 4.08 -0.24 3.00
CA ILE A 221 4.27 -0.78 4.34
C ILE A 221 3.25 -0.16 5.30
N VAL A 222 3.04 1.17 5.24
CA VAL A 222 2.03 1.87 6.04
C VAL A 222 0.62 1.36 5.73
N ALA A 223 0.27 1.24 4.44
CA ALA A 223 -1.02 0.69 4.01
C ALA A 223 -1.24 -0.75 4.51
N ARG A 224 -0.20 -1.60 4.51
CA ARG A 224 -0.30 -2.96 5.06
C ARG A 224 -0.49 -2.97 6.58
N ILE A 225 0.13 -2.02 7.30
CA ILE A 225 -0.08 -1.85 8.74
C ILE A 225 -1.54 -1.45 9.00
N GLN A 226 -2.10 -0.53 8.19
CA GLN A 226 -3.52 -0.15 8.26
C GLN A 226 -4.43 -1.38 8.10
N GLN A 227 -4.23 -2.19 7.07
CA GLN A 227 -5.04 -3.41 6.85
C GLN A 227 -4.96 -4.39 8.05
N ARG A 228 -3.80 -4.51 8.68
CA ARG A 228 -3.64 -5.35 9.88
C ARG A 228 -4.38 -4.77 11.09
N GLN A 229 -4.34 -3.46 11.28
CA GLN A 229 -5.10 -2.76 12.32
C GLN A 229 -6.61 -2.93 12.14
N GLU A 230 -7.11 -2.73 10.92
CA GLU A 230 -8.53 -2.93 10.58
C GLU A 230 -8.97 -4.36 10.83
N LYS A 231 -8.16 -5.34 10.39
CA LYS A 231 -8.42 -6.75 10.64
C LYS A 231 -8.48 -7.05 12.14
N GLN A 232 -7.52 -6.54 12.92
CA GLN A 232 -7.50 -6.76 14.36
C GLN A 232 -8.71 -6.12 15.03
N ALA A 233 -9.03 -4.87 14.71
CA ALA A 233 -10.18 -4.17 15.25
C ALA A 233 -11.53 -4.84 14.89
N TRP A 234 -11.60 -5.46 13.71
CA TRP A 234 -12.75 -6.28 13.32
C TRP A 234 -12.83 -7.58 14.13
N LEU A 235 -11.71 -8.30 14.27
CA LEU A 235 -11.64 -9.54 15.05
C LEU A 235 -11.98 -9.28 16.53
N ASP A 236 -11.45 -8.22 17.13
CA ASP A 236 -11.73 -7.86 18.51
C ASP A 236 -13.23 -7.58 18.71
N ARG A 237 -13.84 -6.84 17.77
CA ARG A 237 -15.28 -6.54 17.78
C ARG A 237 -16.15 -7.78 17.64
N VAL A 238 -15.78 -8.70 16.74
CA VAL A 238 -16.53 -9.95 16.51
C VAL A 238 -16.32 -10.95 17.63
N SER A 239 -15.13 -10.99 18.24
CA SER A 239 -14.84 -11.86 19.39
C SER A 239 -15.65 -11.53 20.64
N ALA A 240 -16.23 -10.33 20.70
CA ALA A 240 -17.15 -9.94 21.76
C ALA A 240 -18.54 -10.58 21.62
N ILE A 241 -18.85 -11.19 20.47
CA ILE A 241 -20.08 -11.95 20.25
C ILE A 241 -19.90 -13.31 20.93
N ASP A 242 -20.57 -13.51 22.08
CA ASP A 242 -20.55 -14.78 22.78
C ASP A 242 -21.51 -15.78 22.10
N GLU A 243 -20.95 -16.75 21.40
CA GLU A 243 -21.71 -17.78 20.70
C GLU A 243 -22.55 -18.64 21.66
N PHE A 244 -22.10 -18.83 22.90
CA PHE A 244 -22.83 -19.62 23.88
C PHE A 244 -24.08 -18.90 24.39
N GLU A 245 -23.99 -17.59 24.67
CA GLU A 245 -25.13 -16.77 25.08
C GLU A 245 -26.21 -16.78 24.00
N HIS A 246 -25.83 -16.63 22.73
CA HIS A 246 -26.79 -16.70 21.62
C HIS A 246 -27.47 -18.06 21.45
N VAL A 247 -26.78 -19.16 21.71
CA VAL A 247 -27.39 -20.50 21.69
C VAL A 247 -28.40 -20.64 22.84
N VAL A 248 -28.05 -20.15 24.03
CA VAL A 248 -28.96 -20.16 25.19
C VAL A 248 -30.21 -19.31 24.93
N ASP A 249 -30.04 -18.09 24.42
CA ASP A 249 -31.15 -17.20 24.07
C ASP A 249 -32.05 -17.84 23.01
N ALA A 250 -31.46 -18.45 21.97
CA ALA A 250 -32.24 -19.12 20.93
C ALA A 250 -33.04 -20.33 21.47
N GLU A 251 -32.48 -21.11 22.39
CA GLU A 251 -33.23 -22.21 23.04
C GLU A 251 -34.30 -21.68 23.99
N TRP A 252 -34.02 -20.59 24.72
CA TRP A 252 -35.00 -19.93 25.58
C TRP A 252 -36.19 -19.42 24.77
N ASP A 253 -35.94 -18.75 23.65
CA ASP A 253 -36.97 -18.25 22.74
C ASP A 253 -37.81 -19.39 22.15
N ARG A 254 -37.21 -20.55 21.85
CA ARG A 254 -37.96 -21.74 21.42
C ARG A 254 -38.84 -22.28 22.53
N ALA A 255 -38.29 -22.45 23.73
CA ALA A 255 -39.03 -22.98 24.88
C ALA A 255 -40.20 -22.07 25.26
N GLU A 256 -40.01 -20.75 25.23
CA GLU A 256 -41.08 -19.79 25.52
C GLU A 256 -42.12 -19.76 24.40
N SER A 257 -41.71 -19.90 23.14
CA SER A 257 -42.65 -20.05 22.02
C SER A 257 -43.54 -21.29 22.17
N ASP A 258 -42.96 -22.42 22.56
CA ASP A 258 -43.72 -23.66 22.78
C ASP A 258 -44.63 -23.55 24.00
N ARG A 259 -44.18 -22.88 25.06
CA ARG A 259 -45.02 -22.55 26.22
C ARG A 259 -46.22 -21.69 25.83
N VAL A 260 -46.02 -20.64 25.03
CA VAL A 260 -47.10 -19.76 24.55
C VAL A 260 -48.10 -20.52 23.68
N ARG A 261 -47.63 -21.43 22.81
CA ARG A 261 -48.50 -22.32 22.03
C ARG A 261 -49.35 -23.22 22.92
N ASN A 262 -48.73 -23.91 23.88
CA ASN A 262 -49.45 -24.78 24.80
C ASN A 262 -50.50 -24.00 25.62
N LEU A 263 -50.16 -22.80 26.09
CA LEU A 263 -51.10 -21.90 26.77
C LEU A 263 -52.26 -21.46 25.86
N ALA A 264 -52.00 -21.22 24.58
CA ALA A 264 -53.03 -20.88 23.61
C ALA A 264 -53.98 -22.06 23.39
N ASP A 265 -53.45 -23.27 23.18
CA ASP A 265 -54.23 -24.50 23.02
C ASP A 265 -55.09 -24.79 24.26
N GLU A 266 -54.50 -24.69 25.46
CA GLU A 266 -55.23 -24.85 26.73
C GLU A 266 -56.34 -23.79 26.89
N SER A 267 -56.05 -22.54 26.52
CA SER A 267 -57.03 -21.46 26.57
C SER A 267 -58.18 -21.69 25.59
N GLU A 268 -57.91 -22.21 24.39
CA GLU A 268 -58.94 -22.56 23.41
C GLU A 268 -59.86 -23.66 23.94
N VAL A 269 -59.29 -24.73 24.51
CA VAL A 269 -60.06 -25.82 25.13
C VAL A 269 -60.94 -25.32 26.27
N LEU A 270 -60.37 -24.53 27.19
CA LEU A 270 -61.12 -23.97 28.33
C LEU A 270 -62.22 -23.00 27.86
N ALA A 271 -61.94 -22.19 26.85
CA ALA A 271 -62.92 -21.28 26.26
C ALA A 271 -64.07 -22.05 25.60
N SER A 272 -63.80 -23.12 24.84
CA SER A 272 -64.85 -23.96 24.25
C SER A 272 -65.72 -24.61 25.34
N ILE A 273 -65.13 -25.25 26.36
CA ILE A 273 -65.91 -25.85 27.46
C ILE A 273 -66.80 -24.80 28.14
N TYR A 274 -66.24 -23.62 28.42
CA TYR A 274 -67.00 -22.56 29.08
C TYR A 274 -68.14 -22.02 28.20
N LEU A 275 -67.85 -21.71 26.93
CA LEU A 275 -68.81 -21.10 26.01
C LEU A 275 -69.87 -22.08 25.50
N ASP A 276 -69.50 -23.34 25.28
CA ASP A 276 -70.36 -24.35 24.64
C ASP A 276 -71.15 -25.17 25.67
N GLU A 277 -70.59 -25.44 26.85
CA GLU A 277 -71.25 -26.27 27.86
C GLU A 277 -71.75 -25.44 29.04
N ILE A 278 -70.87 -24.71 29.71
CA ILE A 278 -71.18 -24.10 31.01
C ILE A 278 -72.09 -22.88 30.87
N ALA A 279 -71.78 -21.96 29.96
CA ALA A 279 -72.55 -20.73 29.78
C ALA A 279 -74.00 -21.00 29.30
N PRO A 280 -74.25 -21.95 28.36
CA PRO A 280 -75.61 -22.32 27.96
C PRO A 280 -76.38 -23.04 29.08
N LEU A 281 -75.73 -23.91 29.85
CA LEU A 281 -76.34 -24.57 31.03
C LEU A 281 -76.72 -23.57 32.12
N ALA A 282 -75.85 -22.61 32.42
CA ALA A 282 -76.17 -21.55 33.39
C ALA A 282 -77.34 -20.67 32.91
N LYS A 283 -77.43 -20.44 31.60
CA LYS A 283 -78.54 -19.68 30.99
C LYS A 283 -79.85 -20.47 30.99
N SER A 284 -79.82 -21.80 30.82
CA SER A 284 -81.02 -22.63 30.87
C SER A 284 -81.56 -22.77 32.30
N LEU A 285 -80.68 -22.97 33.29
CA LEU A 285 -81.04 -23.03 34.72
C LEU A 285 -81.68 -21.73 35.23
N LYS A 286 -81.12 -20.56 34.88
CA LYS A 286 -81.75 -19.27 35.20
C LYS A 286 -83.13 -19.09 34.57
N ARG A 287 -83.42 -19.78 33.46
CA ARG A 287 -84.72 -19.70 32.76
C ARG A 287 -85.76 -20.62 33.38
N SER A 288 -85.36 -21.76 33.96
CA SER A 288 -86.26 -22.67 34.69
C SER A 288 -86.63 -22.17 36.09
N ASP A 289 -85.78 -21.37 36.75
CA ASP A 289 -86.09 -20.77 38.06
C ASP A 289 -87.03 -19.55 37.97
N ALA A 290 -87.26 -19.02 36.75
CA ALA A 290 -88.10 -17.86 36.49
C ALA A 290 -89.51 -18.21 35.98
N SER A 291 -89.86 -19.51 35.94
CA SER A 291 -91.16 -20.07 35.56
C SER A 291 -91.79 -20.82 36.71
#